data_AF-A0A376RDA0-F1
#
_entry.id   AF-A0A376RDA0-F1
#
_cell.length_a   1.000
_cell.length_b   1.000
_cell.length_c   1.000
_cell.angle_alpha   90.00
_cell.angle_beta   90.00
_cell.angle_gamma   90.00
#
_symmetry.space_group_name_H-M   'P 1'
#
loop_
_entity.id
_entity.type
_entity.pdbx_description
1 polymer ?
#
loop_
_entity_poly.entity_id
_entity_poly.type
_entity_poly.pdbx_seq_one_letter_code
_entity_poly.pdbx_strand_id
1 'polypeptide(L)'
;MRLPRSNLLTVGYRIHDGYLERLAWPLTDAAGSVKPTMQKLIPADSLRLQFYDGTRWQESWSSVQAIPVAVRMTLHSPQWGEIERIWLLRGPQ
;
A
#
# COMPACT_ATOMS: atom_id res chain seq x y z
N MET A 1 22.38 22.10 -0.83
CA MET A 1 21.28 21.40 -1.56
C MET A 1 20.10 21.29 -0.61
N ARG A 2 18.95 21.92 -0.90
CA ARG A 2 17.75 21.88 -0.05
C ARG A 2 16.90 20.71 -0.50
N LEU A 3 16.66 19.73 0.37
CA LEU A 3 15.72 18.65 0.08
C LEU A 3 14.32 19.27 -0.13
N PRO A 4 13.55 18.82 -1.12
CA PRO A 4 12.18 19.28 -1.31
C PRO A 4 11.37 19.01 -0.03
N ARG A 5 10.40 19.88 0.26
CA ARG A 5 9.47 19.64 1.38
C ARG A 5 8.72 18.34 1.14
N SER A 6 8.57 17.55 2.20
CA SER A 6 7.69 16.39 2.20
C SER A 6 6.25 16.83 1.91
N ASN A 7 5.58 16.15 1.00
CA ASN A 7 4.17 16.36 0.69
C ASN A 7 3.37 15.11 1.05
N LEU A 8 2.16 15.29 1.56
CA LEU A 8 1.23 14.20 1.81
C LEU A 8 0.65 13.72 0.47
N LEU A 9 0.66 12.40 0.28
CA LEU A 9 0.14 11.75 -0.92
C LEU A 9 -0.85 10.67 -0.52
N THR A 10 -1.93 10.53 -1.29
CA THR A 10 -2.72 9.30 -1.28
C THR A 10 -2.01 8.29 -2.18
N VAL A 11 -1.86 7.06 -1.70
CA VAL A 11 -1.17 6.00 -2.44
C VAL A 11 -2.04 4.75 -2.53
N GLY A 12 -1.90 4.02 -3.63
CA GLY A 12 -2.56 2.74 -3.86
C GLY A 12 -1.61 1.76 -4.52
N TYR A 13 -1.88 0.48 -4.36
CA TYR A 13 -1.13 -0.61 -4.97
C TYR A 13 -2.09 -1.55 -5.69
N ARG A 14 -1.71 -2.01 -6.88
CA ARG A 14 -2.51 -2.97 -7.65
C ARG A 14 -1.61 -3.89 -8.46
N ILE A 15 -2.15 -5.05 -8.83
CA ILE A 15 -1.58 -5.86 -9.91
C ILE A 15 -2.18 -5.37 -11.22
N HIS A 16 -1.33 -5.03 -12.19
CA HIS A 16 -1.74 -4.61 -13.53
C HIS A 16 -0.66 -5.00 -14.55
N ASP A 17 -1.08 -5.59 -15.67
CA ASP A 17 -0.21 -6.04 -16.75
C ASP A 17 1.02 -6.86 -16.31
N GLY A 18 0.85 -7.72 -15.29
CA GLY A 18 1.91 -8.58 -14.75
C GLY A 18 2.89 -7.91 -13.79
N TYR A 19 2.57 -6.69 -13.31
CA TYR A 19 3.40 -5.95 -12.37
C TYR A 19 2.58 -5.53 -11.15
N LEU A 20 3.25 -5.49 -9.99
CA LEU A 20 2.85 -4.63 -8.89
C LEU A 20 3.09 -3.17 -9.30
N GLU A 21 2.02 -2.39 -9.38
CA GLU A 21 2.09 -0.96 -9.62
C GLU A 21 1.81 -0.17 -8.35
N ARG A 22 2.51 0.95 -8.19
CA ARG A 22 2.21 2.00 -7.22
C ARG A 22 1.52 3.15 -7.92
N LEU A 23 0.38 3.57 -7.38
CA LEU A 23 -0.37 4.74 -7.80
C LEU A 23 -0.19 5.83 -6.73
N ALA A 24 0.10 7.06 -7.14
CA ALA A 24 0.24 8.18 -6.21
C ALA A 24 -0.55 9.40 -6.70
N TRP A 25 -1.42 9.91 -5.83
CA TRP A 25 -2.17 11.13 -6.04
C TRP A 25 -1.61 12.24 -5.14
N PRO A 26 -1.27 13.41 -5.67
CA PRO A 26 -1.01 14.57 -4.84
C PRO A 26 -2.30 14.98 -4.12
N LEU A 27 -2.20 15.26 -2.82
CA LEU A 27 -3.29 15.90 -2.11
C LEU A 27 -3.35 17.36 -2.58
N THR A 28 -4.42 17.71 -3.30
CA THR A 28 -4.63 19.05 -3.87
C THR A 28 -6.06 19.49 -3.66
N ASP A 29 -6.27 20.79 -3.51
CA ASP A 29 -7.58 21.42 -3.32
C ASP A 29 -8.37 21.57 -4.63
N ALA A 30 -7.80 21.13 -5.76
CA ALA A 30 -8.42 21.25 -7.07
C ALA A 30 -9.68 20.37 -7.19
N ALA A 31 -10.80 20.97 -7.59
CA ALA A 31 -12.13 20.36 -7.68
C ALA A 31 -12.30 19.29 -8.79
N GLY A 32 -11.22 18.70 -9.30
CA GLY A 32 -11.23 17.73 -10.40
C GLY A 32 -10.51 16.43 -10.08
N SER A 33 -10.84 15.36 -10.81
CA SER A 33 -10.20 14.06 -10.68
C SER A 33 -8.74 14.11 -11.12
N VAL A 34 -7.82 14.22 -10.16
CA VAL A 34 -6.38 14.16 -10.42
C VAL A 34 -6.01 12.75 -10.86
N LYS A 35 -5.35 12.61 -12.02
CA LYS A 35 -4.81 11.32 -12.44
C LYS A 35 -3.59 10.96 -11.57
N PRO A 36 -3.47 9.71 -11.10
CA PRO A 36 -2.30 9.29 -10.35
C PRO A 36 -1.07 9.23 -11.26
N THR A 37 0.10 9.45 -10.67
CA THR A 37 1.34 8.94 -11.24
C THR A 37 1.39 7.43 -11.01
N MET A 38 1.59 6.67 -12.09
CA MET A 38 1.70 5.21 -12.05
C MET A 38 3.17 4.81 -12.17
N GLN A 39 3.62 3.93 -11.29
CA GLN A 39 4.98 3.40 -11.28
C GLN A 39 4.93 1.87 -11.22
N LYS A 40 5.51 1.21 -12.23
CA LYS A 40 5.78 -0.23 -12.18
C LYS A 40 6.90 -0.51 -11.17
N LEU A 41 6.67 -1.43 -10.24
CA LEU A 41 7.65 -1.80 -9.23
C LEU A 41 8.37 -3.09 -9.60
N ILE A 42 7.70 -4.23 -9.43
CA ILE A 42 8.26 -5.55 -9.68
C ILE A 42 7.23 -6.44 -10.39
N PRO A 43 7.66 -7.44 -11.17
CA PRO A 43 6.76 -8.46 -11.69
C PRO A 43 6.03 -9.19 -10.57
N ALA A 44 4.71 -9.29 -10.69
CA ALA A 44 3.88 -9.97 -9.71
C ALA A 44 2.52 -10.35 -10.30
N ASP A 45 2.00 -11.50 -9.87
CA ASP A 45 0.75 -12.05 -10.39
C ASP A 45 -0.41 -11.87 -9.41
N SER A 46 -0.11 -11.79 -8.10
CA SER A 46 -1.12 -11.60 -7.07
C SER A 46 -0.59 -10.82 -5.88
N LEU A 47 -1.49 -10.07 -5.26
CA LEU A 47 -1.28 -9.31 -4.03
C LEU A 47 -2.46 -9.60 -3.10
N ARG A 48 -2.18 -10.09 -1.89
CA ARG A 48 -3.15 -10.21 -0.81
C ARG A 48 -2.69 -9.41 0.39
N LEU A 49 -3.64 -8.71 1.03
CA LEU A 49 -3.39 -7.96 2.26
C LEU A 49 -4.25 -8.55 3.38
N GLN A 50 -3.64 -8.64 4.56
CA GLN A 50 -4.36 -8.85 5.80
C GLN A 50 -3.96 -7.78 6.80
N PHE A 51 -4.88 -7.44 7.69
CA PHE A 51 -4.76 -6.34 8.63
C PHE A 51 -4.88 -6.90 10.04
N TYR A 52 -4.03 -6.48 10.96
CA TYR A 52 -4.07 -6.92 12.36
C TYR A 52 -4.72 -5.83 13.21
N ASP A 53 -5.82 -6.14 13.90
CA ASP A 53 -6.53 -5.18 14.78
C ASP A 53 -5.90 -5.04 16.18
N GLY A 54 -4.94 -5.91 16.52
CA GLY A 54 -4.38 -6.05 17.87
C GLY A 54 -4.81 -7.32 18.58
N THR A 55 -5.76 -8.06 18.01
CA THR A 55 -6.25 -9.34 18.49
C THR A 55 -6.19 -10.41 17.41
N ARG A 56 -6.61 -10.11 16.18
CA ARG A 56 -6.68 -11.06 15.06
C ARG A 56 -6.35 -10.44 13.71
N TRP A 57 -6.01 -11.30 12.76
CA TRP A 57 -5.85 -10.96 11.35
C TRP A 57 -7.19 -10.99 10.63
N GLN A 58 -7.43 -10.00 9.77
CA GLN A 58 -8.63 -9.86 8.94
C GLN A 58 -8.29 -9.49 7.50
N GLU A 59 -9.11 -9.92 6.54
CA GLU A 59 -8.88 -9.73 5.09
C GLU A 59 -9.31 -8.35 4.58
N SER A 60 -10.14 -7.65 5.34
CA SER A 60 -10.61 -6.30 5.02
C SER A 60 -10.43 -5.38 6.21
N TRP A 61 -10.31 -4.07 5.97
CA TRP A 61 -10.27 -3.06 7.02
C TRP A 61 -11.30 -1.97 6.71
N SER A 62 -12.30 -1.81 7.56
CA SER A 62 -13.42 -0.89 7.36
C SER A 62 -13.42 0.30 8.32
N SER A 63 -12.56 0.30 9.34
CA SER A 63 -12.49 1.43 10.28
C SER A 63 -11.84 2.62 9.61
N VAL A 64 -12.57 3.74 9.57
CA VAL A 64 -12.08 5.03 9.05
C VAL A 64 -11.38 5.87 10.11
N GLN A 65 -11.55 5.52 11.39
CA GLN A 65 -11.04 6.27 12.54
C GLN A 65 -9.73 5.69 13.09
N ALA A 66 -9.40 4.46 12.72
CA ALA A 66 -8.22 3.77 13.20
C ALA A 66 -7.48 3.06 12.07
N ILE A 67 -6.16 3.05 12.16
CA ILE A 67 -5.29 2.23 11.31
C ILE A 67 -5.03 0.88 12.00
N PRO A 68 -4.77 -0.20 11.24
CA PRO A 68 -4.42 -1.48 11.83
C PRO A 68 -3.07 -1.39 12.56
N VAL A 69 -2.85 -2.32 13.51
CA VAL A 69 -1.57 -2.45 14.21
C VAL A 69 -0.46 -2.81 13.23
N ALA A 70 -0.76 -3.75 12.35
CA ALA A 70 0.17 -4.30 11.38
C ALA A 70 -0.56 -4.65 10.08
N VAL A 71 0.20 -4.70 8.99
CA VAL A 71 -0.26 -5.21 7.70
C VAL A 71 0.63 -6.36 7.30
N ARG A 72 0.02 -7.48 6.93
CA ARG A 72 0.69 -8.59 6.23
C ARG A 72 0.40 -8.41 4.75
N MET A 73 1.45 -8.41 3.94
CA MET A 73 1.37 -8.54 2.49
C MET A 73 1.89 -9.90 2.09
N THR A 74 1.10 -10.59 1.29
CA THR A 74 1.52 -11.79 0.58
C THR A 74 1.50 -11.46 -0.92
N LEU A 75 2.66 -11.52 -1.55
CA LEU A 75 2.85 -11.22 -2.97
C LEU A 75 3.36 -12.47 -3.68
N HIS A 76 2.74 -12.86 -4.79
CA HIS A 76 3.33 -13.88 -5.66
C HIS A 76 4.16 -13.21 -6.76
N SER A 77 5.46 -13.51 -6.78
CA SER A 77 6.37 -13.14 -7.86
C SER A 77 6.67 -14.36 -8.74
N PRO A 78 6.61 -14.26 -10.07
CA PRO A 78 7.05 -15.32 -10.97
C PRO A 78 8.49 -15.78 -10.72
N GLN A 79 9.36 -14.87 -10.27
CA GLN A 79 10.79 -15.14 -10.10
C GLN A 79 11.10 -15.77 -8.74
N TRP A 80 10.36 -15.41 -7.69
CA TRP A 80 10.69 -15.75 -6.30
C TRP A 80 9.63 -16.57 -5.58
N GLY A 81 8.50 -16.85 -6.22
CA GLY A 81 7.35 -17.49 -5.58
C GLY A 81 6.63 -16.55 -4.61
N GLU A 82 6.09 -17.13 -3.53
CA GLU A 82 5.36 -16.37 -2.51
C GLU A 82 6.34 -15.62 -1.59
N ILE A 83 6.17 -14.31 -1.51
CA ILE A 83 6.88 -13.40 -0.61
C ILE A 83 5.89 -12.89 0.44
N GLU A 84 6.15 -13.20 1.70
CA GLU A 84 5.42 -12.62 2.84
C GLU A 84 6.24 -11.52 3.52
N ARG A 85 5.59 -10.39 3.79
CA ARG A 85 6.14 -9.31 4.61
C ARG A 85 5.09 -8.79 5.58
N ILE A 86 5.51 -8.53 6.81
CA ILE A 86 4.69 -7.91 7.84
C ILE A 86 5.33 -6.56 8.21
N TRP A 87 4.52 -5.49 8.21
CA TRP A 87 4.92 -4.18 8.71
C TRP A 87 4.07 -3.79 9.91
N LEU A 88 4.74 -3.35 10.97
CA LEU A 88 4.10 -2.67 12.10
C LEU A 88 3.82 -1.23 11.68
N LEU A 89 2.58 -0.79 11.82
CA LEU A 89 2.17 0.59 11.50
C LEU A 89 2.12 1.48 12.73
N ARG A 90 1.80 0.90 13.89
CA ARG A 90 1.93 1.55 15.19
C ARG A 90 2.82 0.69 16.08
N GLY A 91 3.73 1.33 16.81
CA GLY A 91 4.53 0.65 17.83
C GLY A 91 3.67 0.20 19.02
N PRO A 92 4.21 -0.65 19.91
CA PRO A 92 3.59 -0.89 21.21
C PRO A 92 3.34 0.45 21.91
N GLN A 93 2.17 0.57 22.54
CA GLN A 93 1.82 1.70 23.42
C GLN A 93 2.57 1.56 24.74
#